data_AF-A0A7K4GTK0-F1
#
_entry.id   AF-A0A7K4GTK0-F1
#
_cell.length_a   1.000
_cell.length_b   1.000
_cell.length_c   1.000
_cell.angle_alpha   90.00
_cell.angle_beta   90.00
_cell.angle_gamma   90.00
#
_symmetry.space_group_name_H-M   'P 1'
#
loop_
_entity.id
_entity.type
_entity.pdbx_description
1 polymer ?
#
loop_
_entity_poly.entity_id
_entity_poly.type
_entity_poly.pdbx_seq_one_letter_code
_entity_poly.pdbx_strand_id
1 'polypeptide(L)'
;MENSDKNTKDVSKNKDNELLSDNNSSKSQVPVKSKGHSKGVKTKTGSKKKGKEYLSTEEELDIPLVPESPKQKDKITINSPGLSADLVTQMKKLESSKNKVVLVNCERCKEIIAVPIPRAFVLKSELPVVPVSYVHKNSKKKDQHCITLHLDHDFDIRRQRISDVVFSPK
;
A
#
# COMPACT_ATOMS: atom_id res chain seq x y z
N MET A 1 -4.50 55.26 -33.77
CA MET A 1 -4.31 56.42 -32.87
C MET A 1 -4.45 55.88 -31.46
N GLU A 2 -3.42 55.20 -30.96
CA GLU A 2 -2.17 55.75 -30.37
C GLU A 2 -2.38 56.28 -28.95
N ASN A 3 -1.78 55.55 -28.00
CA ASN A 3 -0.85 56.00 -26.94
C ASN A 3 -0.90 54.94 -25.81
N SER A 4 0.10 54.08 -25.60
CA SER A 4 1.54 54.26 -25.33
C SER A 4 1.87 54.58 -23.86
N ASP A 5 2.49 53.57 -23.23
CA ASP A 5 3.67 53.60 -22.35
C ASP A 5 3.67 54.10 -20.89
N LYS A 6 4.31 53.24 -20.06
CA LYS A 6 5.27 53.44 -18.93
C LYS A 6 4.81 52.69 -17.66
N ASN A 7 5.44 51.60 -17.21
CA ASN A 7 6.83 51.31 -16.80
C ASN A 7 7.28 51.97 -15.48
N THR A 8 7.48 51.14 -14.45
CA THR A 8 8.38 51.30 -13.27
C THR A 8 8.46 49.91 -12.60
N LYS A 9 9.54 49.13 -12.71
CA LYS A 9 10.86 49.16 -12.00
C LYS A 9 10.80 49.13 -10.46
N ASP A 10 11.41 48.07 -9.91
CA ASP A 10 12.40 47.99 -8.81
C ASP A 10 12.13 46.82 -7.85
N VAL A 11 12.95 45.76 -7.79
CA VAL A 11 14.35 45.60 -7.31
C VAL A 11 14.46 45.56 -5.78
N SER A 12 14.87 44.38 -5.25
CA SER A 12 15.85 44.15 -4.15
C SER A 12 15.51 42.86 -3.38
N LYS A 13 16.33 41.80 -3.46
CA LYS A 13 17.57 41.50 -2.70
C LYS A 13 17.33 41.04 -1.26
N ASN A 14 17.96 39.90 -0.94
CA ASN A 14 18.55 39.46 0.35
C ASN A 14 18.17 37.99 0.62
N LYS A 15 19.01 37.12 1.16
CA LYS A 15 20.45 37.11 1.46
C LYS A 15 20.77 35.67 1.87
N ASP A 16 22.03 35.34 1.74
CA ASP A 16 22.70 34.11 2.14
C ASP A 16 22.46 33.74 3.60
N ASN A 17 22.50 32.44 3.90
CA ASN A 17 22.94 31.96 5.20
C ASN A 17 23.60 30.58 5.04
N GLU A 18 24.92 30.59 4.91
CA GLU A 18 25.79 29.49 5.29
C GLU A 18 25.81 29.37 6.82
N LEU A 19 25.86 28.13 7.35
CA LEU A 19 26.90 27.73 8.31
C LEU A 19 26.80 26.23 8.68
N LEU A 20 27.85 25.54 8.25
CA LEU A 20 28.59 24.40 8.81
C LEU A 20 28.18 23.85 10.20
N SER A 21 28.22 22.51 10.34
CA SER A 21 29.17 21.83 11.26
C SER A 21 29.03 20.28 11.24
N ASP A 22 30.04 19.64 10.67
CA ASP A 22 30.88 18.54 11.17
C ASP A 22 30.38 17.47 12.18
N ASN A 23 30.77 16.23 11.82
CA ASN A 23 31.51 15.22 12.62
C ASN A 23 30.85 13.97 13.24
N ASN A 24 31.59 12.88 13.00
CA ASN A 24 31.77 11.60 13.73
C ASN A 24 30.75 10.47 13.52
N SER A 25 31.11 9.38 12.82
CA SER A 25 32.08 8.32 13.15
C SER A 25 31.54 7.32 14.18
N SER A 26 31.31 6.07 13.75
CA SER A 26 31.74 4.86 14.46
C SER A 26 31.37 3.58 13.69
N LYS A 27 32.42 2.87 13.27
CA LYS A 27 32.48 1.44 12.96
C LYS A 27 31.86 0.58 14.06
N SER A 28 31.19 -0.51 13.71
CA SER A 28 31.31 -1.80 14.41
C SER A 28 30.86 -2.95 13.50
N GLN A 29 31.83 -3.80 13.16
CA GLN A 29 31.67 -5.15 12.64
C GLN A 29 31.33 -6.09 13.80
N VAL A 30 30.49 -7.11 13.61
CA VAL A 30 30.77 -8.51 14.02
C VAL A 30 29.87 -9.47 13.19
N PRO A 31 30.39 -10.59 12.66
CA PRO A 31 29.62 -11.67 12.03
C PRO A 31 29.34 -12.80 13.05
N VAL A 32 28.18 -13.47 12.95
CA VAL A 32 27.92 -14.71 13.71
C VAL A 32 27.67 -15.86 12.74
N LYS A 33 28.66 -16.76 12.67
CA LYS A 33 28.54 -18.13 12.14
C LYS A 33 28.09 -19.05 13.27
N SER A 34 27.17 -19.96 12.99
CA SER A 34 27.06 -21.21 13.75
C SER A 34 26.72 -22.37 12.83
N LYS A 35 27.70 -23.29 12.69
CA LYS A 35 27.55 -24.65 12.18
C LYS A 35 27.00 -25.52 13.31
N GLY A 36 26.11 -26.47 12.98
CA GLY A 36 25.70 -27.53 13.89
C GLY A 36 25.10 -28.72 13.15
N HIS A 37 25.93 -29.71 12.84
CA HIS A 37 25.54 -31.04 12.41
C HIS A 37 24.91 -31.82 13.58
N SER A 38 23.88 -32.62 13.34
CA SER A 38 23.70 -33.90 14.03
C SER A 38 22.96 -34.92 13.15
N LYS A 39 23.42 -36.16 13.25
CA LYS A 39 23.12 -37.35 12.44
C LYS A 39 22.05 -38.22 13.11
N GLY A 40 21.38 -39.05 12.30
CA GLY A 40 20.73 -40.33 12.68
C GLY A 40 19.39 -40.14 13.39
N VAL A 41 18.35 -40.94 13.13
CA VAL A 41 18.31 -42.39 13.35
C VAL A 41 17.17 -42.99 12.52
N LYS A 42 17.45 -44.12 11.85
CA LYS A 42 16.44 -45.05 11.31
C LYS A 42 15.86 -45.90 12.44
N THR A 43 14.55 -46.11 12.48
CA THR A 43 13.97 -47.31 13.10
C THR A 43 12.72 -47.75 12.32
N LYS A 44 12.84 -48.92 11.69
CA LYS A 44 11.72 -49.82 11.42
C LYS A 44 11.39 -50.56 12.72
N THR A 45 10.13 -50.77 13.05
CA THR A 45 9.55 -52.07 13.45
C THR A 45 8.09 -51.90 13.86
N GLY A 46 7.23 -52.78 13.36
CA GLY A 46 5.81 -52.80 13.70
C GLY A 46 5.53 -53.40 15.07
N SER A 47 4.29 -53.23 15.52
CA SER A 47 3.68 -54.04 16.57
C SER A 47 2.16 -54.00 16.40
N LYS A 48 1.56 -55.19 16.30
CA LYS A 48 0.12 -55.43 16.27
C LYS A 48 -0.55 -54.92 17.55
N LYS A 49 -1.75 -54.35 17.43
CA LYS A 49 -2.79 -54.46 18.47
C LYS A 49 -4.14 -54.70 17.82
N LYS A 50 -4.67 -55.89 18.07
CA LYS A 50 -6.06 -56.29 17.79
C LYS A 50 -7.00 -55.54 18.72
N GLY A 51 -8.22 -55.29 18.23
CA GLY A 51 -9.43 -55.33 19.05
C GLY A 51 -10.19 -54.01 19.13
N LYS A 52 -11.13 -53.83 18.20
CA LYS A 52 -12.54 -53.56 18.49
C LYS A 52 -13.32 -53.71 17.19
N GLU A 53 -14.12 -54.77 17.09
CA GLU A 53 -15.21 -54.85 16.14
C GLU A 53 -16.16 -53.69 16.43
N TYR A 54 -16.27 -52.76 15.48
CA TYR A 54 -17.42 -51.88 15.38
C TYR A 54 -18.19 -52.35 14.15
N LEU A 55 -19.30 -53.03 14.40
CA LEU A 55 -20.41 -53.13 13.47
C LEU A 55 -21.02 -51.73 13.37
N SER A 56 -20.63 -50.97 12.36
CA SER A 56 -21.40 -49.84 11.87
C SER A 56 -21.58 -50.05 10.37
N THR A 57 -22.76 -50.50 9.97
CA THR A 57 -23.25 -50.33 8.60
C THR A 57 -23.54 -48.85 8.39
N GLU A 58 -22.47 -48.07 8.25
CA GLU A 58 -22.56 -46.70 7.74
C GLU A 58 -22.47 -46.86 6.23
N GLU A 59 -23.56 -46.55 5.54
CA GLU A 59 -23.52 -46.30 4.10
C GLU A 59 -22.43 -45.27 3.86
N GLU A 60 -21.39 -45.69 3.13
CA GLU A 60 -20.26 -44.87 2.75
C GLU A 60 -20.80 -43.81 1.78
N LEU A 61 -21.34 -42.72 2.33
CA LEU A 61 -21.79 -41.57 1.55
C LEU A 61 -20.56 -41.01 0.84
N ASP A 62 -20.41 -41.34 -0.44
CA ASP A 62 -19.34 -40.86 -1.31
C ASP A 62 -19.31 -39.32 -1.26
N ILE A 63 -18.38 -38.79 -0.46
CA ILE A 63 -18.18 -37.35 -0.37
C ILE A 63 -17.68 -36.91 -1.74
N PRO A 64 -18.40 -36.05 -2.46
CA PRO A 64 -17.94 -35.59 -3.76
C PRO A 64 -16.60 -34.90 -3.59
N LEU A 65 -15.65 -35.26 -4.45
CA LEU A 65 -14.32 -34.65 -4.46
C LEU A 65 -14.45 -33.13 -4.62
N VAL A 66 -13.99 -32.39 -3.61
CA VAL A 66 -13.96 -30.93 -3.65
C VAL A 66 -13.05 -30.53 -4.81
N PRO A 67 -13.51 -29.68 -5.75
CA PRO A 67 -12.69 -29.23 -6.85
C PRO A 67 -11.45 -28.51 -6.33
N GLU A 68 -10.30 -28.73 -6.97
CA GLU A 68 -9.05 -28.05 -6.59
C GLU A 68 -9.25 -26.53 -6.60
N SER A 69 -8.83 -25.87 -5.52
CA SER A 69 -8.91 -24.41 -5.40
C SER A 69 -8.18 -23.73 -6.57
N PRO A 70 -8.81 -22.76 -7.25
CA PRO A 70 -8.19 -22.05 -8.38
C PRO A 70 -6.83 -21.47 -7.96
N LYS A 71 -5.76 -21.93 -8.59
CA LYS A 71 -4.40 -21.43 -8.35
C LYS A 71 -4.33 -20.00 -8.88
N GLN A 72 -4.34 -18.99 -8.00
CA GLN A 72 -4.14 -17.59 -8.39
C GLN A 72 -2.75 -17.44 -9.00
N LYS A 73 -2.66 -17.10 -10.29
CA LYS A 73 -1.38 -17.13 -11.02
C LYS A 73 -0.57 -15.84 -10.93
N ASP A 74 -1.18 -14.70 -10.61
CA ASP A 74 -0.48 -13.43 -10.83
C ASP A 74 -0.41 -12.59 -9.55
N LYS A 75 0.80 -12.54 -8.99
CA LYS A 75 1.15 -11.50 -8.01
C LYS A 75 1.31 -10.19 -8.77
N ILE A 76 0.48 -9.20 -8.45
CA ILE A 76 0.63 -7.84 -8.99
C ILE A 76 1.99 -7.31 -8.54
N THR A 77 2.93 -7.22 -9.47
CA THR A 77 4.24 -6.59 -9.28
C THR A 77 4.25 -5.26 -10.04
N ILE A 78 5.22 -4.38 -9.74
CA ILE A 78 5.34 -3.04 -10.36
C ILE A 78 5.42 -3.10 -11.91
N ASN A 79 5.75 -4.26 -12.48
CA ASN A 79 5.82 -4.49 -13.92
C ASN A 79 4.58 -5.22 -14.49
N SER A 80 3.48 -5.32 -13.75
CA SER A 80 2.28 -6.01 -14.23
C SER A 80 1.68 -5.29 -15.44
N PRO A 81 1.26 -6.03 -16.48
CA PRO A 81 0.58 -5.47 -17.64
C PRO A 81 -0.77 -4.87 -17.19
N GLY A 82 -0.82 -3.56 -16.99
CA GLY A 82 -2.00 -2.87 -16.45
C GLY A 82 -1.69 -1.56 -15.71
N LEU A 83 -0.45 -1.35 -15.26
CA LEU A 83 0.00 -0.05 -14.76
C LEU A 83 0.50 0.79 -15.95
N SER A 84 -0.21 1.87 -16.27
CA SER A 84 0.21 2.78 -17.33
C SER A 84 1.51 3.50 -16.92
N ALA A 85 2.41 3.74 -17.88
CA ALA A 85 3.64 4.50 -17.64
C ALA A 85 3.35 5.92 -17.08
N ASP A 86 2.18 6.45 -17.41
CA ASP A 86 1.70 7.73 -16.90
C ASP A 86 1.43 7.68 -15.38
N LEU A 87 0.78 6.63 -14.87
CA LEU A 87 0.55 6.47 -13.43
C LEU A 87 1.86 6.42 -12.64
N VAL A 88 2.84 5.66 -13.12
CA VAL A 88 4.17 5.59 -12.48
C VAL A 88 4.84 6.97 -12.45
N THR A 89 4.68 7.74 -13.53
CA THR A 89 5.23 9.10 -13.61
C THR A 89 4.52 10.05 -12.66
N GLN A 90 3.19 9.96 -12.54
CA GLN A 90 2.39 10.74 -11.60
C GLN A 90 2.74 10.41 -10.14
N MET A 91 2.93 9.14 -9.81
CA MET A 91 3.37 8.72 -8.47
C MET A 91 4.71 9.35 -8.11
N LYS A 92 5.71 9.26 -9.00
CA LYS A 92 7.05 9.84 -8.75
C LYS A 92 7.01 11.36 -8.58
N LYS A 93 6.10 12.05 -9.26
CA LYS A 93 5.91 13.51 -9.14
C LYS A 93 5.27 13.90 -7.79
N LEU A 94 4.34 13.10 -7.30
CA LEU A 94 3.60 13.37 -6.06
C LEU A 94 4.32 12.86 -4.81
N GLU A 95 5.20 11.86 -4.96
CA GLU A 95 5.96 11.28 -3.86
C GLU A 95 7.07 12.23 -3.41
N SER A 96 7.10 12.49 -2.10
CA SER A 96 8.13 13.32 -1.47
C SER A 96 8.46 12.75 -0.09
N SER A 97 9.46 13.31 0.57
CA SER A 97 9.75 12.98 1.97
C SER A 97 8.57 13.29 2.90
N LYS A 98 7.72 14.26 2.53
CA LYS A 98 6.56 14.70 3.30
C LYS A 98 5.29 13.90 2.99
N ASN A 99 5.10 13.52 1.72
CA ASN A 99 3.89 12.85 1.25
C ASN A 99 4.21 11.45 0.72
N LYS A 100 3.52 10.44 1.25
CA LYS A 100 3.52 9.10 0.68
C LYS A 100 2.37 8.98 -0.31
N VAL A 101 2.62 8.40 -1.48
CA VAL A 101 1.57 8.16 -2.48
C VAL A 101 1.05 6.75 -2.32
N VAL A 102 -0.27 6.61 -2.23
CA VAL A 102 -0.97 5.33 -2.19
C VAL A 102 -1.82 5.21 -3.46
N LEU A 103 -1.74 4.05 -4.11
CA LEU A 103 -2.58 3.75 -5.26
C LEU A 103 -3.91 3.15 -4.81
N VAL A 104 -4.99 3.71 -5.31
CA VAL A 104 -6.35 3.33 -4.92
C VAL A 104 -7.16 3.05 -6.17
N ASN A 105 -7.82 1.90 -6.21
CA ASN A 105 -8.78 1.61 -7.27
C ASN A 105 -10.13 2.25 -6.93
N CYS A 106 -10.56 3.25 -7.69
CA CYS A 106 -11.88 3.82 -7.51
C CYS A 106 -12.93 2.96 -8.23
N GLU A 107 -13.76 2.26 -7.47
CA GLU A 107 -14.82 1.39 -8.00
C GLU A 107 -15.87 2.15 -8.83
N ARG A 108 -16.13 3.42 -8.50
CA ARG A 108 -17.12 4.26 -9.20
C ARG A 108 -16.62 4.74 -10.56
N CYS A 109 -15.39 5.23 -10.64
CA CYS A 109 -14.73 5.64 -11.90
C CYS A 109 -14.15 4.48 -12.70
N LYS A 110 -13.90 3.33 -12.06
CA LYS A 110 -13.13 2.19 -12.63
C LYS A 110 -11.72 2.59 -13.08
N GLU A 111 -11.10 3.51 -12.34
CA GLU A 111 -9.78 4.05 -12.61
C GLU A 111 -8.89 3.93 -11.35
N ILE A 112 -7.59 3.71 -11.55
CA ILE A 112 -6.60 3.72 -10.47
C ILE A 112 -6.14 5.17 -10.26
N ILE A 113 -6.18 5.62 -9.01
CA ILE A 113 -5.85 6.99 -8.63
C ILE A 113 -4.65 6.98 -7.69
N ALA A 114 -3.72 7.91 -7.92
CA ALA A 114 -2.63 8.19 -7.00
C ALA A 114 -3.08 9.23 -5.95
N VAL A 115 -3.18 8.82 -4.69
CA VAL A 115 -3.59 9.68 -3.57
C VAL A 115 -2.36 10.07 -2.76
N PRO A 116 -1.99 11.37 -2.69
CA PRO A 116 -0.91 11.84 -1.84
C PRO A 116 -1.38 11.99 -0.40
N ILE A 117 -0.68 11.35 0.54
CA ILE A 117 -1.05 11.28 1.95
C ILE A 117 0.09 11.87 2.79
N PRO A 118 -0.17 12.90 3.61
CA PRO A 118 0.84 13.47 4.49
C PRO A 118 1.33 12.44 5.50
N ARG A 119 2.64 12.14 5.50
CA ARG A 119 3.20 11.11 6.39
C ARG A 119 3.00 11.46 7.86
N ALA A 120 3.14 12.73 8.19
CA ALA A 120 2.99 13.22 9.55
C ALA A 120 1.56 13.01 10.09
N PHE A 121 0.53 13.01 9.24
CA PHE A 121 -0.85 12.78 9.68
C PHE A 121 -1.06 11.33 10.13
N VAL A 122 -0.51 10.37 9.38
CA VAL A 122 -0.68 8.94 9.66
C VAL A 122 0.25 8.47 10.77
N LEU A 123 1.51 8.88 10.77
CA LEU A 123 2.52 8.40 11.74
C LEU A 123 2.36 8.99 13.14
N LYS A 124 1.71 10.16 13.28
CA LYS A 124 1.45 10.80 14.59
C LYS A 124 0.09 10.45 15.17
N SER A 125 -0.75 9.73 14.43
CA SER A 125 -2.07 9.34 14.90
C SER A 125 -1.95 8.33 16.04
N GLU A 126 -2.76 8.48 17.07
CA GLU A 126 -2.90 7.48 18.15
C GLU A 126 -3.74 6.28 17.72
N LEU A 127 -4.57 6.46 16.69
CA LEU A 127 -5.39 5.39 16.14
C LEU A 127 -4.52 4.42 15.33
N PRO A 128 -4.64 3.09 15.56
CA PRO A 128 -3.89 2.10 14.80
C PRO A 128 -4.28 2.09 13.31
N VAL A 129 -5.50 2.56 13.03
CA VAL A 129 -6.05 2.71 11.68
C VAL A 129 -6.57 4.12 11.52
N VAL A 130 -5.99 4.86 10.58
CA VAL A 130 -6.23 6.29 10.36
C VAL A 130 -7.17 6.49 9.17
N PRO A 131 -8.35 7.12 9.35
CA PRO A 131 -9.22 7.47 8.25
C PRO A 131 -8.68 8.70 7.50
N VAL A 132 -8.45 8.56 6.20
CA VAL A 132 -8.05 9.64 5.29
C VAL A 132 -9.10 9.77 4.20
N SER A 133 -9.72 10.94 4.13
CA SER A 133 -10.72 11.26 3.10
C SER A 133 -10.08 12.05 1.96
N TYR A 134 -10.21 11.54 0.75
CA TYR A 134 -9.75 12.18 -0.47
C TYR A 134 -10.92 12.43 -1.40
N VAL A 135 -11.02 13.66 -1.92
CA VAL A 135 -12.11 14.02 -2.83
C VAL A 135 -11.64 13.81 -4.26
N HIS A 136 -12.18 12.78 -4.90
CA HIS A 136 -11.87 12.44 -6.27
C HIS A 136 -12.86 13.10 -7.24
N LYS A 137 -12.32 13.65 -8.33
CA LYS A 137 -13.07 14.19 -9.45
C LYS A 137 -12.80 13.31 -10.65
N ASN A 138 -13.86 12.73 -11.21
CA ASN A 138 -13.74 11.90 -12.40
C ASN A 138 -13.12 12.72 -13.55
N SER A 139 -12.28 12.07 -14.36
CA SER A 139 -11.71 12.59 -15.61
C SER A 139 -12.76 13.24 -16.53
N LYS A 140 -14.00 12.74 -16.51
CA LYS A 140 -15.13 13.28 -17.29
C LYS A 140 -15.86 14.47 -16.64
N LYS A 141 -15.43 14.92 -15.45
CA LYS A 141 -15.99 16.03 -14.64
C LYS A 141 -17.50 15.96 -14.35
N LYS A 142 -18.14 14.81 -14.54
CA LYS A 142 -19.58 14.63 -14.32
C LYS A 142 -19.94 14.28 -12.88
N ASP A 143 -18.97 13.80 -12.12
CA ASP A 143 -19.21 13.22 -10.81
C ASP A 143 -18.01 13.45 -9.88
N GLN A 144 -18.32 13.84 -8.64
CA GLN A 144 -17.36 14.07 -7.58
C GLN A 144 -17.78 13.26 -6.38
N HIS A 145 -16.88 12.40 -5.90
CA HIS A 145 -17.14 11.55 -4.75
C HIS A 145 -15.93 11.54 -3.83
N CYS A 146 -16.18 11.22 -2.56
CA CYS A 146 -15.15 11.10 -1.56
C CYS A 146 -14.75 9.63 -1.42
N ILE A 147 -13.45 9.37 -1.46
CA ILE A 147 -12.86 8.08 -1.14
C ILE A 147 -12.26 8.19 0.25
N THR A 148 -12.80 7.42 1.19
CA THR A 148 -12.27 7.32 2.56
C THR A 148 -11.45 6.05 2.69
N LEU A 149 -10.16 6.23 2.89
CA LEU A 149 -9.17 5.17 3.09
C LEU A 149 -8.91 4.99 4.58
N HIS A 150 -8.86 3.74 5.03
CA HIS A 150 -8.45 3.39 6.38
C HIS A 150 -7.06 2.80 6.29
N LEU A 151 -6.06 3.57 6.74
CA LEU A 151 -4.65 3.25 6.57
C LEU A 151 -4.01 2.85 7.89
N ASP A 152 -3.09 1.90 7.85
CA ASP A 152 -2.20 1.63 8.98
C ASP A 152 -0.98 2.58 8.96
N HIS A 153 -0.14 2.50 9.99
CA HIS A 153 1.11 3.26 10.06
C HIS A 153 2.12 2.91 8.95
N ASP A 154 1.98 1.74 8.31
CA ASP A 154 2.75 1.33 7.13
C ASP A 154 2.17 1.87 5.81
N PHE A 155 1.10 2.67 5.87
CA PHE A 155 0.35 3.21 4.73
C PHE A 155 -0.38 2.14 3.88
N ASP A 156 -0.54 0.94 4.41
CA ASP A 156 -1.35 -0.11 3.80
C ASP A 156 -2.85 0.17 3.97
N ILE A 157 -3.61 -0.04 2.90
CA ILE A 157 -5.07 0.14 2.91
C ILE A 157 -5.71 -1.08 3.58
N ARG A 158 -6.35 -0.88 4.73
CA ARG A 158 -7.18 -1.90 5.38
C ARG A 158 -8.60 -1.93 4.87
N ARG A 159 -9.17 -0.74 4.64
CA ARG A 159 -10.55 -0.58 4.17
C ARG A 159 -10.66 0.65 3.27
N GLN A 160 -11.54 0.55 2.29
CA GLN A 160 -11.90 1.65 1.41
C GLN A 160 -13.42 1.83 1.45
N ARG A 161 -13.88 3.08 1.49
CA ARG A 161 -15.28 3.45 1.34
C ARG A 161 -15.40 4.57 0.31
N ILE A 162 -16.49 4.56 -0.45
CA ILE A 162 -16.83 5.61 -1.40
C ILE A 162 -18.13 6.26 -0.91
N SER A 163 -18.18 7.58 -0.93
CA SER A 163 -19.33 8.36 -0.48
C SER A 163 -19.64 9.47 -1.46
N ASP A 164 -20.93 9.73 -1.67
CA ASP A 164 -21.39 10.87 -2.44
C ASP A 164 -21.08 12.18 -1.72
N VAL A 165 -20.69 13.20 -2.49
CA VAL A 165 -20.44 14.55 -1.97
C VAL A 165 -21.57 15.45 -2.46
N VAL A 166 -22.40 15.93 -1.53
CA VAL A 166 -23.46 16.88 -1.82
C VAL A 166 -23.00 18.27 -1.38
N PHE A 167 -22.95 19.21 -2.31
CA PHE A 167 -22.64 20.61 -2.01
C PHE A 167 -23.94 21.36 -1.74
N SER A 168 -24.08 21.94 -0.55
CA SER A 168 -25.12 22.94 -0.31
C SER A 168 -24.65 24.27 -0.91
N PRO A 169 -25.42 24.92 -1.78
CA PRO A 169 -25.20 26.32 -2.09
C PRO A 169 -25.35 27.14 -0.79
N LYS A 170 -24.51 28.16 -0.62
CA LYS A 170 -24.60 29.15 0.45
C LYS A 170 -25.55 30.26 0.07
#